data_AF-A0AAW4BL49-F1
#
_entry.id   AF-A0AAW4BL49-F1
#
_cell.length_a   1.000
_cell.length_b   1.000
_cell.length_c   1.000
_cell.angle_alpha   90.00
_cell.angle_beta   90.00
_cell.angle_gamma   90.00
#
_symmetry.space_group_name_H-M   'P 1'
#
loop_
_entity.id
_entity.type
_entity.pdbx_description
1 polymer ?
#
loop_
_entity_poly.entity_id
_entity_poly.type
_entity_poly.pdbx_seq_one_letter_code
_entity_poly.pdbx_strand_id
1 'polypeptide(L)'
;KKVKSADIVLYHKPSMPLAVVEAKANKHEVGKGMQQGLDYANLLEVPFVFASNGDGFIFHDKTNPAQLETEIRLEDFPTPQQLWDKYCVWKGYKTEHLPVITQDYHDDGSGKSPRYYQLQAINKTVEAVAAGQNRVLLVMATGTGKTYTAFQIIWRLW
;
A
#
# COMPACT_ATOMS: atom_id res chain seq x y z
N LYS A 1 17.18 -0.90 -18.68
CA LYS A 1 16.72 -0.68 -17.28
C LYS A 1 15.64 -1.73 -17.00
N LYS A 2 15.84 -2.67 -16.07
CA LYS A 2 14.79 -3.62 -15.70
C LYS A 2 13.72 -2.85 -14.93
N VAL A 3 12.47 -2.88 -15.40
CA VAL A 3 11.36 -2.28 -14.67
C VAL A 3 11.24 -3.04 -13.37
N LYS A 4 11.26 -2.30 -12.25
CA LYS A 4 10.91 -2.84 -10.95
C LYS A 4 9.37 -3.05 -10.96
N SER A 5 8.89 -4.29 -11.04
CA SER A 5 7.52 -4.73 -10.71
C SER A 5 7.45 -5.63 -9.47
N ALA A 6 6.43 -5.44 -8.64
CA ALA A 6 6.01 -6.44 -7.65
C ALA A 6 5.24 -7.56 -8.35
N ASP A 7 5.29 -8.79 -7.84
CA ASP A 7 4.49 -9.88 -8.39
C ASP A 7 3.01 -9.68 -8.09
N ILE A 8 2.65 -9.40 -6.83
CA ILE A 8 1.27 -9.15 -6.40
C ILE A 8 1.25 -8.02 -5.36
N VAL A 9 0.23 -7.18 -5.41
CA VAL A 9 -0.07 -6.18 -4.37
C VAL A 9 -1.49 -6.41 -3.86
N LEU A 10 -1.64 -6.52 -2.55
CA LEU A 10 -2.94 -6.68 -1.89
C LEU A 10 -3.50 -5.30 -1.55
N TYR A 11 -4.77 -5.08 -1.87
CA TYR A 11 -5.47 -3.82 -1.64
C TYR A 11 -6.68 -4.04 -0.74
N HIS A 12 -6.90 -3.13 0.21
CA HIS A 12 -8.18 -3.02 0.91
C HIS A 12 -9.25 -2.40 0.00
N LYS A 13 -8.84 -1.32 -0.69
CA LYS A 13 -9.56 -0.57 -1.71
C LYS A 13 -8.56 -0.17 -2.80
N PRO A 14 -8.97 0.21 -4.02
CA PRO A 14 -8.04 0.65 -5.07
C PRO A 14 -7.08 1.78 -4.65
N SER A 15 -7.48 2.63 -3.71
CA SER A 15 -6.65 3.70 -3.13
C SER A 15 -5.75 3.25 -1.97
N MET A 16 -5.86 2.01 -1.50
CA MET A 16 -5.29 1.55 -0.23
C MET A 16 -4.55 0.22 -0.39
N PRO A 17 -3.28 0.26 -0.86
CA PRO A 17 -2.42 -0.92 -0.81
C PRO A 17 -2.15 -1.28 0.65
N LEU A 18 -2.11 -2.57 0.96
CA LEU A 18 -1.81 -3.11 2.29
C LEU A 18 -0.53 -3.91 2.31
N ALA A 19 -0.27 -4.73 1.29
CA ALA A 19 0.84 -5.65 1.30
C ALA A 19 1.41 -5.90 -0.09
N VAL A 20 2.68 -6.30 -0.12
CA VAL A 20 3.34 -6.83 -1.32
C VAL A 20 3.56 -8.33 -1.12
N VAL A 21 3.28 -9.13 -2.15
CA VAL A 21 3.64 -10.55 -2.19
C VAL A 21 4.64 -10.77 -3.32
N GLU A 22 5.76 -11.41 -2.99
CA GLU A 22 6.82 -11.79 -3.92
C GLU A 22 6.93 -13.31 -3.98
N ALA A 23 6.76 -13.85 -5.18
CA ALA A 23 6.86 -15.27 -5.43
C ALA A 23 8.18 -15.59 -6.15
N LYS A 24 8.79 -16.72 -5.81
CA LYS A 24 9.95 -17.27 -6.51
C LYS A 24 9.70 -18.74 -6.84
N ALA A 25 10.46 -19.28 -7.78
CA ALA A 25 10.37 -20.71 -8.08
C ALA A 25 10.80 -21.54 -6.86
N ASN A 26 10.15 -22.69 -6.66
CA ASN A 26 10.34 -23.58 -5.51
C ASN A 26 11.81 -23.95 -5.21
N LYS A 27 12.68 -24.03 -6.24
CA LYS A 27 14.13 -24.25 -6.08
C LYS A 27 14.88 -23.17 -5.26
N HIS A 28 14.22 -22.08 -4.92
CA HIS A 28 14.75 -21.02 -4.08
C HIS A 28 14.23 -21.14 -2.64
N GLU A 29 14.98 -20.61 -1.68
CA GLU A 29 14.51 -20.46 -0.31
C GLU A 29 13.23 -19.62 -0.23
N VAL A 30 12.36 -19.92 0.73
CA VAL A 30 11.07 -19.25 0.94
C VAL A 30 11.23 -17.72 1.02
N GLY A 31 12.24 -17.25 1.74
CA GLY A 31 12.53 -15.82 1.91
C GLY A 31 13.22 -15.13 0.74
N LYS A 32 13.51 -15.82 -0.37
CA LYS A 32 14.36 -15.27 -1.46
C LYS A 32 13.83 -13.95 -2.06
N GLY A 33 12.51 -13.77 -2.06
CA GLY A 33 11.85 -12.56 -2.58
C GLY A 33 11.80 -11.38 -1.61
N MET A 34 12.23 -11.55 -0.35
CA MET A 34 11.95 -10.57 0.71
C MET A 34 12.50 -9.18 0.41
N GLN A 35 13.77 -9.06 0.02
CA GLN A 35 14.38 -7.76 -0.26
C GLN A 35 13.69 -7.04 -1.44
N GLN A 36 13.26 -7.79 -2.46
CA GLN A 36 12.49 -7.24 -3.57
C GLN A 36 11.13 -6.73 -3.08
N GLY A 37 10.46 -7.48 -2.20
CA GLY A 37 9.17 -7.09 -1.63
C GLY A 37 9.28 -5.85 -0.74
N LEU A 38 10.33 -5.77 0.09
CA LEU A 38 10.64 -4.60 0.91
C LEU A 38 10.87 -3.35 0.07
N ASP A 39 11.57 -3.47 -1.06
CA ASP A 39 11.78 -2.35 -1.99
C ASP A 39 10.44 -1.78 -2.50
N TYR A 40 9.47 -2.63 -2.88
CA TYR A 40 8.14 -2.16 -3.32
C TYR A 40 7.28 -1.67 -2.17
N ALA A 41 7.31 -2.35 -1.03
CA ALA A 41 6.56 -1.94 0.13
C ALA A 41 6.98 -0.54 0.59
N ASN A 42 8.27 -0.21 0.48
CA ASN A 42 8.77 1.14 0.71
C ASN A 42 8.23 2.16 -0.31
N LEU A 43 8.10 1.80 -1.60
CA LEU A 43 7.52 2.68 -2.63
C LEU A 43 6.01 2.92 -2.42
N LEU A 44 5.29 1.91 -1.92
CA LEU A 44 3.86 1.97 -1.62
C LEU A 44 3.57 2.45 -0.19
N GLU A 45 4.60 2.64 0.63
CA GLU A 45 4.51 2.98 2.05
C GLU A 45 3.58 2.05 2.84
N VAL A 46 3.74 0.74 2.63
CA VAL A 46 2.96 -0.31 3.31
C VAL A 46 3.82 -1.14 4.27
N PRO A 47 3.24 -1.65 5.38
CA PRO A 47 4.02 -2.32 6.43
C PRO A 47 4.18 -3.84 6.23
N PHE A 48 3.45 -4.45 5.29
CA PHE A 48 3.38 -5.91 5.14
C PHE A 48 4.06 -6.38 3.86
N VAL A 49 4.94 -7.39 3.98
CA VAL A 49 5.53 -8.10 2.84
C VAL A 49 5.46 -9.59 3.06
N PHE A 50 5.06 -10.33 2.04
CA PHE A 50 5.07 -11.79 2.03
C PHE A 50 6.05 -12.26 0.95
N ALA A 51 6.98 -13.14 1.31
CA ALA A 51 7.83 -13.85 0.36
C ALA A 51 7.46 -15.32 0.35
N SER A 52 7.37 -15.93 -0.84
CA SER A 52 7.06 -17.35 -0.98
C SER A 52 7.82 -17.99 -2.12
N ASN A 53 8.11 -19.28 -1.99
CA ASN A 53 8.58 -20.15 -3.08
C ASN A 53 7.53 -21.21 -3.49
N GLY A 54 6.35 -21.19 -2.86
CA GLY A 54 5.28 -22.19 -3.01
C GLY A 54 5.16 -23.21 -1.86
N ASP A 55 6.20 -23.41 -1.03
CA ASP A 55 6.17 -24.37 0.09
C ASP A 55 5.74 -23.73 1.42
N GLY A 56 5.89 -22.40 1.54
CA GLY A 56 5.55 -21.64 2.73
C GLY A 56 5.66 -20.14 2.47
N PHE A 57 5.58 -19.35 3.55
CA PHE A 57 5.71 -17.90 3.48
C PHE A 57 6.64 -17.38 4.57
N ILE A 58 7.48 -16.40 4.23
CA ILE A 58 8.05 -15.48 5.22
C ILE A 58 7.19 -14.22 5.19
N PHE A 59 6.58 -13.89 6.34
CA PHE A 59 5.81 -12.68 6.54
C PHE A 59 6.63 -11.65 7.31
N HIS A 60 6.88 -10.51 6.66
CA HIS A 60 7.47 -9.34 7.25
C HIS A 60 6.38 -8.35 7.68
N ASP A 61 6.31 -8.05 8.98
CA ASP A 61 5.29 -7.21 9.62
C ASP A 61 5.93 -6.04 10.38
N LYS A 62 5.96 -4.85 9.75
CA LYS A 62 6.47 -3.62 10.41
C LYS A 62 5.56 -3.11 11.54
N THR A 63 4.36 -3.66 11.70
CA THR A 63 3.46 -3.33 12.81
C THR A 63 3.80 -4.10 14.08
N ASN A 64 4.62 -5.15 13.97
CA ASN A 64 5.14 -5.94 15.08
C ASN A 64 6.67 -5.83 15.18
N PRO A 65 7.23 -4.73 15.71
CA PRO A 65 8.68 -4.52 15.75
C PRO A 65 9.42 -5.53 16.63
N ALA A 66 8.73 -6.24 17.54
CA ALA A 66 9.32 -7.29 18.36
C ALA A 66 9.63 -8.56 17.56
N GLN A 67 8.90 -8.79 16.46
CA GLN A 67 9.07 -9.94 15.59
C GLN A 67 8.76 -9.53 14.15
N LEU A 68 9.75 -8.90 13.52
CA LEU A 68 9.59 -8.35 12.18
C LEU A 68 9.34 -9.42 11.12
N GLU A 69 9.93 -10.61 11.24
CA GLU A 69 9.78 -11.69 10.28
C GLU A 69 9.36 -12.99 10.97
N THR A 70 8.37 -13.64 10.37
CA THR A 70 7.82 -14.92 10.82
C THR A 70 7.64 -15.85 9.65
N GLU A 71 7.90 -17.13 9.85
CA GLU A 71 7.47 -18.16 8.92
C GLU A 71 6.01 -18.50 9.21
N ILE A 72 5.16 -18.44 8.18
CA ILE A 72 3.73 -18.73 8.28
C ILE A 72 3.32 -19.74 7.22
N ARG A 73 2.31 -20.54 7.53
CA ARG A 73 1.67 -21.43 6.57
C ARG A 73 0.53 -20.71 5.85
N LEU A 74 -0.05 -21.37 4.84
CA LEU A 74 -1.17 -20.80 4.10
C LEU A 74 -2.40 -20.59 4.99
N GLU A 75 -2.66 -21.51 5.92
CA GLU A 75 -3.75 -21.41 6.89
C GLU A 75 -3.57 -20.26 7.91
N ASP A 76 -2.33 -19.80 8.10
CA ASP A 76 -1.98 -18.70 9.01
C ASP A 76 -1.92 -17.34 8.27
N PHE A 77 -2.22 -17.32 6.96
CA PHE A 77 -2.17 -16.09 6.17
C PHE A 77 -3.19 -15.07 6.71
N PRO A 78 -2.78 -13.84 7.05
CA PRO A 78 -3.68 -12.87 7.64
C PRO A 78 -4.87 -12.54 6.71
N THR A 79 -6.06 -12.48 7.29
CA THR A 79 -7.26 -12.06 6.57
C THR A 79 -7.16 -10.58 6.13
N PRO A 80 -7.88 -10.16 5.07
CA PRO A 80 -7.90 -8.76 4.66
C PRO A 80 -8.29 -7.78 5.79
N GLN A 81 -9.23 -8.18 6.65
CA GLN A 81 -9.64 -7.37 7.79
C GLN A 81 -8.52 -7.23 8.82
N GLN A 82 -7.81 -8.31 9.17
CA GLN A 82 -6.69 -8.26 10.11
C GLN A 82 -5.55 -7.35 9.60
N LEU A 83 -5.23 -7.41 8.30
CA LEU A 83 -4.23 -6.52 7.71
C LEU A 83 -4.71 -5.06 7.75
N TRP A 84 -5.99 -4.81 7.45
CA TRP A 84 -6.56 -3.47 7.50
C TRP A 84 -6.53 -2.87 8.91
N ASP A 85 -6.93 -3.64 9.93
CA ASP A 85 -6.94 -3.19 11.31
C ASP A 85 -5.53 -2.84 11.79
N LYS A 86 -4.56 -3.73 11.53
CA LYS A 86 -3.13 -3.46 11.81
C LYS A 86 -2.62 -2.23 11.06
N TYR A 87 -3.00 -2.07 9.79
CA TYR A 87 -2.59 -0.92 8.98
C TYR A 87 -3.14 0.41 9.53
N CYS A 88 -4.41 0.45 9.94
CA CYS A 88 -5.01 1.64 10.54
C CYS A 88 -4.27 2.08 11.81
N VAL A 89 -3.93 1.12 12.68
CA VAL A 89 -3.15 1.37 13.89
C VAL A 89 -1.74 1.86 13.54
N TRP A 90 -1.07 1.19 12.60
CA TRP A 90 0.28 1.57 12.16
C TRP A 90 0.35 2.96 11.53
N LYS A 91 -0.66 3.35 10.74
CA LYS A 91 -0.80 4.71 10.21
C LYS A 91 -1.22 5.75 11.24
N GLY A 92 -1.70 5.33 12.42
CA GLY A 92 -2.23 6.23 13.44
C GLY A 92 -3.56 6.87 13.05
N TYR A 93 -4.37 6.20 12.23
CA TYR A 93 -5.68 6.72 11.84
C TYR A 93 -6.64 6.75 13.03
N LYS A 94 -7.30 7.90 13.19
CA LYS A 94 -8.43 8.03 14.11
C LYS A 94 -9.71 7.61 13.40
N THR A 95 -10.62 6.99 14.15
CA THR A 95 -11.92 6.55 13.64
C THR A 95 -12.70 7.69 12.97
N GLU A 96 -12.61 8.90 13.52
CA GLU A 96 -13.26 10.10 12.98
C GLU A 96 -12.72 10.53 11.60
N HIS A 97 -11.48 10.16 11.25
CA HIS A 97 -10.86 10.47 9.95
C HIS A 97 -11.14 9.40 8.90
N LEU A 98 -11.48 8.16 9.31
CA LEU A 98 -11.64 7.03 8.40
C LEU A 98 -12.67 7.26 7.29
N PRO A 99 -13.83 7.90 7.51
CA PRO A 99 -14.78 8.17 6.43
C PRO A 99 -14.15 8.96 5.27
N VAL A 100 -13.37 10.00 5.59
CA VAL A 100 -12.67 10.83 4.59
C VAL A 100 -11.51 10.06 3.95
N ILE A 101 -10.71 9.36 4.77
CA ILE A 101 -9.56 8.58 4.28
C ILE A 101 -10.03 7.45 3.36
N THR A 102 -11.15 6.79 3.65
CA THR A 102 -11.67 5.62 2.91
C THR A 102 -12.57 5.96 1.73
N GLN A 103 -12.75 7.25 1.43
CA GLN A 103 -13.51 7.70 0.27
C GLN A 103 -12.93 7.14 -1.03
N ASP A 104 -13.80 6.59 -1.87
CA ASP A 104 -13.43 5.92 -3.11
C ASP A 104 -12.93 6.90 -4.17
N TYR A 105 -12.08 6.42 -5.07
CA TYR A 105 -11.70 7.17 -6.25
C TYR A 105 -12.89 7.37 -7.19
N HIS A 106 -12.83 8.44 -7.99
CA HIS A 106 -13.68 8.54 -9.16
C HIS A 106 -13.26 7.49 -10.17
N ASP A 107 -14.20 6.65 -10.59
CA ASP A 107 -14.05 5.72 -11.70
C ASP A 107 -14.76 6.28 -12.93
N ASP A 108 -14.00 6.57 -13.98
CA ASP A 108 -14.52 7.05 -15.27
C ASP A 108 -14.80 5.90 -16.26
N GLY A 109 -14.71 4.64 -15.81
CA GLY A 109 -14.90 3.46 -16.63
C GLY A 109 -13.75 3.16 -17.59
N SER A 110 -12.69 3.98 -17.61
CA SER A 110 -11.52 3.77 -18.48
C SER A 110 -10.55 2.72 -17.92
N GLY A 111 -10.75 2.27 -16.67
CA GLY A 111 -9.83 1.38 -15.95
C GLY A 111 -8.52 2.08 -15.54
N LYS A 112 -8.44 3.41 -15.65
CA LYS A 112 -7.23 4.16 -15.33
C LYS A 112 -7.03 4.27 -13.82
N SER A 113 -5.97 3.66 -13.33
CA SER A 113 -5.51 3.76 -11.94
C SER A 113 -4.35 4.75 -11.78
N PRO A 114 -4.21 5.40 -10.60
CA PRO A 114 -3.04 6.22 -10.31
C PRO A 114 -1.75 5.39 -10.31
N ARG A 115 -0.67 5.95 -10.83
CA ARG A 115 0.68 5.42 -10.58
C ARG A 115 1.02 5.52 -9.10
N TYR A 116 1.95 4.70 -8.60
CA TYR A 116 2.28 4.64 -7.17
C TYR A 116 2.53 6.02 -6.54
N TYR A 117 3.28 6.90 -7.21
CA TYR A 117 3.58 8.24 -6.70
C TYR A 117 2.37 9.19 -6.72
N GLN A 118 1.41 8.97 -7.63
CA GLN A 118 0.14 9.72 -7.63
C GLN A 118 -0.74 9.24 -6.49
N LEU A 119 -0.83 7.92 -6.29
CA LEU A 119 -1.55 7.31 -5.17
C LEU A 119 -1.02 7.84 -3.84
N GLN A 120 0.30 7.88 -3.66
CA GLN A 120 0.93 8.46 -2.46
C GLN A 120 0.61 9.94 -2.29
N ALA A 121 0.71 10.74 -3.36
CA ALA A 121 0.37 12.16 -3.31
C ALA A 121 -1.09 12.38 -2.90
N ILE A 122 -2.04 11.63 -3.47
CA ILE A 122 -3.46 11.75 -3.14
C ILE A 122 -3.71 11.32 -1.69
N ASN A 123 -3.24 10.14 -1.29
CA ASN A 123 -3.47 9.62 0.06
C ASN A 123 -2.90 10.55 1.14
N LYS A 124 -1.65 11.00 1.00
CA LYS A 124 -1.05 11.93 1.98
C LYS A 124 -1.78 13.25 2.06
N THR A 125 -2.31 13.77 0.95
CA THR A 125 -3.12 15.00 0.99
C THR A 125 -4.45 14.76 1.69
N VAL A 126 -5.16 13.67 1.38
CA VAL A 126 -6.43 13.33 2.06
C VAL A 126 -6.21 13.09 3.55
N GLU A 127 -5.17 12.36 3.93
CA GLU A 127 -4.76 12.13 5.32
C GLU A 127 -4.46 13.45 6.06
N ALA A 128 -3.69 14.35 5.44
CA ALA A 128 -3.36 15.65 6.01
C ALA A 128 -4.60 16.54 6.22
N VAL A 129 -5.49 16.59 5.22
CA VAL A 129 -6.75 17.36 5.31
C VAL A 129 -7.66 16.77 6.40
N ALA A 130 -7.80 15.44 6.45
CA ALA A 130 -8.58 14.76 7.49
C ALA A 130 -8.02 15.05 8.90
N ALA A 131 -6.70 15.19 9.04
CA ALA A 131 -6.04 15.60 10.29
C ALA A 131 -6.13 17.11 10.60
N GLY A 132 -6.90 17.89 9.83
CA GLY A 132 -7.10 19.33 10.06
C GLY A 132 -5.98 20.23 9.54
N GLN A 133 -5.09 19.72 8.67
CA GLN A 133 -4.06 20.56 8.06
C GLN A 133 -4.66 21.42 6.94
N ASN A 134 -4.68 22.73 7.17
CA ASN A 134 -5.26 23.70 6.24
C ASN A 134 -4.30 24.13 5.10
N ARG A 135 -3.06 23.65 5.10
CA ARG A 135 -2.04 24.00 4.11
C ARG A 135 -1.18 22.77 3.77
N VAL A 136 -1.23 22.34 2.51
CA VAL A 136 -0.46 21.20 1.99
C VAL A 136 0.28 21.64 0.72
N LEU A 137 1.55 21.23 0.56
CA LEU A 137 2.35 21.47 -0.63
C LEU A 137 2.73 20.14 -1.29
N LEU A 138 2.30 19.93 -2.53
CA LEU A 138 2.71 18.80 -3.36
C LEU A 138 3.73 19.26 -4.42
N VAL A 139 4.94 18.70 -4.36
CA VAL A 139 5.99 18.95 -5.36
C VAL A 139 6.03 17.79 -6.35
N MET A 140 5.64 18.04 -7.60
CA MET A 140 5.60 17.03 -8.66
C MET A 140 6.13 17.60 -9.99
N ALA A 141 7.03 16.86 -10.64
CA ALA A 141 7.61 17.25 -11.93
C ALA A 141 6.56 17.42 -13.04
N THR A 142 6.87 18.19 -14.09
CA THR A 142 6.00 18.36 -15.26
C THR A 142 5.83 17.04 -16.02
N GLY A 143 4.63 16.78 -16.52
CA GLY A 143 4.30 15.53 -17.23
C GLY A 143 4.01 14.32 -16.34
N THR A 144 4.04 14.45 -15.00
CA THR A 144 3.80 13.32 -14.07
C THR A 144 2.33 13.03 -13.76
N GLY A 145 1.40 13.82 -14.30
CA GLY A 145 -0.04 13.64 -14.09
C GLY A 145 -0.62 14.42 -12.90
N LYS A 146 -0.13 15.66 -12.67
CA LYS A 146 -0.65 16.58 -11.64
C LYS A 146 -2.16 16.81 -11.75
N THR A 147 -2.70 16.98 -12.96
CA THR A 147 -4.13 17.20 -13.18
C THR A 147 -4.99 16.05 -12.66
N TYR A 148 -4.62 14.80 -12.99
CA TYR A 148 -5.33 13.62 -12.50
C TYR A 148 -5.22 13.48 -10.97
N THR A 149 -4.04 13.78 -10.42
CA THR A 149 -3.77 13.76 -8.97
C THR A 149 -4.66 14.76 -8.24
N ALA A 150 -4.71 16.01 -8.72
CA ALA A 150 -5.54 17.07 -8.14
C ALA A 150 -7.03 16.74 -8.24
N PHE A 151 -7.49 16.21 -9.38
CA PHE A 151 -8.88 15.79 -9.56
C PHE A 151 -9.30 14.72 -8.54
N GLN A 152 -8.51 13.67 -8.36
CA GLN A 152 -8.83 12.61 -7.39
C GLN A 152 -8.78 13.10 -5.93
N ILE A 153 -7.92 14.09 -5.61
CA ILE A 153 -7.94 14.76 -4.29
C ILE A 153 -9.28 15.48 -4.08
N ILE A 154 -9.69 16.31 -5.05
CA ILE A 154 -10.94 17.07 -4.96
C ILE A 154 -12.14 16.13 -4.84
N TRP A 155 -12.19 15.08 -5.67
CA TRP A 155 -13.27 14.09 -5.64
C TRP A 155 -13.40 13.40 -4.27
N ARG A 156 -12.27 13.01 -3.65
CA ARG A 156 -12.28 12.32 -2.36
C ARG A 156 -12.59 13.22 -1.16
N LEU A 157 -12.54 14.53 -1.34
CA LEU A 157 -12.81 15.53 -0.30
C LEU A 157 -14.15 16.25 -0.49
N TRP A 158 -14.85 15.99 -1.59
CA TRP A 158 -16.18 16.51 -1.87
C TRP A 158 -17.24 15.57 -1.29
#